data_AF-A0A1H6QFY7-F1
#
_entry.id   AF-A0A1H6QFY7-F1
#
_cell.length_a   1.000
_cell.length_b   1.000
_cell.length_c   1.000
_cell.angle_alpha   90.00
_cell.angle_beta   90.00
_cell.angle_gamma   90.00
#
_symmetry.space_group_name_H-M   'P 1'
#
loop_
_entity.id
_entity.type
_entity.pdbx_description
1 polymer ?
#
loop_
_entity_poly.entity_id
_entity_poly.type
_entity_poly.pdbx_seq_one_letter_code
_entity_poly.pdbx_strand_id
1 'polypeptide(L)'
;MQIIQKSEVGQHKAPTPCVGLCSTVYGDVICLGCKRTAAEVVHWNELAPQKQWEILTRLQRQLDTAVDRYIYLLDQQALEAQVRKHNIRLRAYVSWQAQVWFLLEAGAPYIKNWQAYGVALQADYCEDTGETIRARIQADWLAHAVQEANICVTKSH
;
A
#
# COMPACT_ATOMS: atom_id res chain seq x y z
N MET A 1 -5.35 -19.84 12.38
CA MET A 1 -5.01 -18.75 11.43
C MET A 1 -4.02 -19.35 10.45
N GLN A 2 -4.48 -19.79 9.28
CA GLN A 2 -3.68 -20.61 8.37
C GLN A 2 -2.59 -19.74 7.71
N ILE A 3 -1.34 -20.11 8.00
CA ILE A 3 -0.15 -19.59 7.33
C ILE A 3 -0.11 -20.32 5.98
N ILE A 4 -0.48 -19.63 4.90
CA ILE A 4 -0.38 -20.17 3.55
C ILE A 4 1.10 -20.42 3.25
N GLN A 5 1.44 -21.66 2.88
CA GLN A 5 2.80 -22.02 2.52
C GLN A 5 3.19 -21.33 1.20
N LYS A 6 4.46 -20.91 1.11
CA LYS A 6 5.03 -20.12 0.01
C LYS A 6 4.87 -20.75 -1.40
N SER A 7 4.50 -22.03 -1.48
CA SER A 7 4.26 -22.80 -2.71
C SER A 7 2.84 -22.71 -3.29
N GLU A 8 1.87 -22.13 -2.58
CA GLU A 8 0.44 -22.06 -2.98
C GLU A 8 -0.03 -20.66 -3.41
N VAL A 9 0.85 -19.65 -3.30
CA VAL A 9 0.59 -18.28 -3.75
C VAL A 9 0.32 -18.30 -5.25
N GLY A 10 -0.89 -17.92 -5.68
CA GLY A 10 -1.35 -18.02 -7.07
C GLY A 10 -2.44 -19.05 -7.33
N GLN A 11 -2.63 -20.05 -6.45
CA GLN A 11 -3.64 -21.11 -6.63
C GLN A 11 -5.00 -20.75 -5.99
N HIS A 12 -4.99 -19.89 -4.97
CA HIS A 12 -6.19 -19.44 -4.25
C HIS A 12 -6.48 -17.96 -4.48
N LYS A 13 -7.76 -17.58 -4.38
CA LYS A 13 -8.25 -16.20 -4.53
C LYS A 13 -7.47 -15.27 -3.59
N ALA A 14 -6.94 -14.19 -4.13
CA ALA A 14 -6.15 -13.26 -3.33
C ALA A 14 -7.05 -12.40 -2.42
N PRO A 15 -6.55 -11.95 -1.25
CA PRO A 15 -7.29 -11.04 -0.40
C PRO A 15 -7.59 -9.73 -1.13
N THR A 16 -8.73 -9.09 -0.82
CA THR A 16 -9.05 -7.79 -1.42
C THR A 16 -8.22 -6.68 -0.77
N PRO A 17 -7.54 -5.82 -1.56
CA PRO A 17 -6.84 -4.66 -1.02
C PRO A 17 -7.80 -3.50 -0.71
N CYS A 18 -9.11 -3.68 -0.90
CA CYS A 18 -10.10 -2.64 -0.71
C CYS A 18 -10.14 -2.13 0.74
N VAL A 19 -10.20 -0.80 0.89
CA VAL A 19 -10.32 -0.13 2.18
C VAL A 19 -11.76 0.24 2.57
N GLY A 20 -12.73 0.00 1.68
CA GLY A 20 -14.14 0.36 1.88
C GLY A 20 -14.50 1.76 1.41
N LEU A 21 -13.54 2.51 0.87
CA LEU A 21 -13.76 3.79 0.20
C LEU A 21 -13.41 3.65 -1.28
N CYS A 22 -14.41 3.77 -2.15
CA CYS A 22 -14.26 3.66 -3.58
C CYS A 22 -14.50 5.02 -4.22
N SER A 23 -13.52 5.52 -4.97
CA SER A 23 -13.64 6.80 -5.67
C SER A 23 -13.97 6.64 -7.16
N THR A 24 -13.83 5.42 -7.70
CA THR A 24 -14.15 5.13 -9.11
C THR A 24 -15.64 5.24 -9.41
N VAL A 25 -16.50 5.13 -8.38
CA VAL A 25 -17.94 5.44 -8.50
C VAL A 25 -18.21 6.91 -8.83
N TYR A 26 -17.23 7.79 -8.55
CA TYR A 26 -17.28 9.22 -8.87
C TYR A 26 -16.50 9.57 -10.15
N GLY A 27 -16.04 8.57 -10.90
CA GLY A 27 -15.39 8.76 -12.21
C GLY A 27 -13.87 8.67 -12.22
N ASP A 28 -13.21 8.38 -11.08
CA ASP A 28 -11.76 8.19 -11.07
C ASP A 28 -11.35 6.91 -11.82
N VAL A 29 -10.34 7.04 -12.69
CA VAL A 29 -9.74 5.90 -13.40
C VAL A 29 -8.91 4.99 -12.48
N ILE A 30 -8.35 5.55 -11.41
CA ILE A 30 -7.63 4.85 -10.35
C ILE A 30 -8.32 5.14 -9.02
N CYS A 31 -8.65 4.10 -8.26
CA CYS A 31 -9.28 4.26 -6.96
C CYS A 31 -8.33 4.94 -5.96
N LEU A 32 -8.73 6.07 -5.36
CA LEU A 32 -7.93 6.77 -4.35
C LEU A 32 -7.71 5.95 -3.07
N GLY A 33 -8.64 5.06 -2.71
CA GLY A 33 -8.48 4.15 -1.57
C GLY A 33 -7.52 2.98 -1.84
N CYS A 34 -7.88 2.09 -2.77
CA CYS A 34 -7.15 0.82 -2.98
C CYS A 34 -6.15 0.83 -4.15
N LYS A 35 -6.02 1.94 -4.88
CA LYS A 35 -5.06 2.17 -5.98
C LYS A 35 -5.17 1.24 -7.20
N ARG A 36 -6.18 0.36 -7.21
CA ARG A 36 -6.59 -0.41 -8.39
C ARG A 36 -7.21 0.48 -9.46
N THR A 37 -7.12 0.07 -10.71
CA THR A 37 -7.87 0.70 -11.81
C THR A 37 -9.36 0.43 -11.68
N ALA A 38 -10.21 1.27 -12.28
CA ALA A 38 -11.66 1.05 -12.29
C ALA A 38 -12.03 -0.34 -12.83
N ALA A 39 -11.36 -0.79 -13.89
CA ALA A 39 -11.56 -2.12 -14.46
C ALA A 39 -11.19 -3.24 -13.47
N GLU A 40 -10.06 -3.12 -12.77
CA GLU A 40 -9.64 -4.09 -11.74
C GLU A 40 -10.57 -4.12 -10.54
N VAL A 41 -11.17 -2.97 -10.18
CA VAL A 41 -12.15 -2.89 -9.08
C VAL A 41 -13.43 -3.64 -9.46
N VAL A 42 -13.99 -3.36 -10.65
CA VAL A 42 -15.25 -3.94 -11.12
C VAL A 42 -15.13 -5.45 -11.34
N HIS A 43 -14.09 -5.90 -12.05
CA HIS A 43 -13.96 -7.30 -12.46
C HIS A 43 -13.21 -8.17 -11.44
N TRP A 44 -12.86 -7.65 -10.25
CA TRP A 44 -12.01 -8.33 -9.27
C TRP A 44 -12.44 -9.78 -9.01
N ASN A 45 -13.75 -10.01 -8.85
CA ASN A 45 -14.29 -11.32 -8.52
C ASN A 45 -14.22 -12.33 -9.68
N GLU A 46 -14.12 -11.84 -10.91
CA GLU A 46 -14.07 -12.63 -12.15
C GLU A 46 -12.62 -12.94 -12.56
N LEU A 47 -11.65 -12.20 -12.03
CA LEU A 47 -10.23 -12.44 -12.28
C LEU A 47 -9.78 -13.80 -11.76
N ALA A 48 -8.99 -14.49 -12.57
CA ALA A 48 -8.27 -15.68 -12.15
C ALA A 48 -7.38 -15.37 -10.92
N PRO A 49 -7.22 -16.31 -9.97
CA PRO A 49 -6.37 -16.13 -8.79
C PRO A 49 -4.98 -15.58 -9.11
N GLN A 50 -4.33 -16.12 -10.15
CA GLN A 50 -3.02 -15.65 -10.61
C GLN A 50 -3.02 -14.15 -10.93
N LYS A 51 -4.06 -13.67 -11.63
CA LYS A 51 -4.18 -12.27 -12.00
C LYS A 51 -4.42 -11.36 -10.80
N GLN A 52 -5.18 -11.82 -9.81
CA GLN A 52 -5.35 -11.09 -8.56
C GLN A 52 -4.03 -10.93 -7.80
N TRP A 53 -3.22 -11.99 -7.73
CA TRP A 53 -1.89 -11.92 -7.11
C TRP A 53 -0.91 -11.04 -7.87
N GLU A 54 -0.95 -11.04 -9.20
CA GLU A 54 -0.18 -10.09 -10.03
C GLU A 54 -0.54 -8.64 -9.70
N ILE A 55 -1.83 -8.33 -9.60
CA ILE A 55 -2.30 -6.99 -9.23
C ILE A 55 -1.84 -6.62 -7.83
N LEU A 56 -1.98 -7.52 -6.84
CA LEU A 56 -1.49 -7.25 -5.49
C LEU A 56 0.00 -7.01 -5.43
N THR A 57 0.78 -7.83 -6.15
CA THR A 57 2.25 -7.70 -6.22
C THR A 57 2.65 -6.36 -6.81
N ARG A 58 1.93 -5.94 -7.86
CA ARG A 58 2.10 -4.63 -8.49
C ARG A 58 1.82 -3.49 -7.51
N LEU A 59 0.66 -3.51 -6.85
CA LEU A 59 0.28 -2.49 -5.87
C LEU A 59 1.24 -2.42 -4.67
N GLN A 60 1.68 -3.58 -4.17
CA GLN A 60 2.66 -3.68 -3.10
C GLN A 60 3.98 -3.03 -3.51
N ARG A 61 4.50 -3.35 -4.71
CA ARG A 61 5.75 -2.75 -5.21
C ARG A 61 5.67 -1.23 -5.33
N GLN A 62 4.54 -0.71 -5.81
CA GLN A 62 4.32 0.73 -5.92
C GLN A 62 4.27 1.40 -4.54
N LEU A 63 3.60 0.78 -3.56
CA LEU A 63 3.59 1.26 -2.19
C LEU A 63 5.00 1.25 -1.59
N ASP A 64 5.73 0.14 -1.74
CA ASP A 64 7.08 0.00 -1.22
C ASP A 64 8.00 1.09 -1.78
N THR A 65 7.96 1.30 -3.09
CA THR A 65 8.73 2.35 -3.77
C THR A 65 8.37 3.75 -3.27
N ALA A 66 7.07 4.02 -3.05
CA ALA A 66 6.62 5.31 -2.55
C ALA A 66 7.07 5.56 -1.12
N VAL A 67 7.04 4.55 -0.25
CA VAL A 67 7.46 4.67 1.17
C VAL A 67 8.98 4.82 1.30
N ASP A 68 9.76 4.01 0.56
CA ASP A 68 11.23 4.00 0.61
C ASP A 68 11.84 5.38 0.30
N ARG A 69 11.13 6.19 -0.49
CA ARG A 69 11.51 7.57 -0.81
C ARG A 69 11.54 8.49 0.41
N TYR A 70 10.67 8.27 1.40
CA TYR A 70 10.48 9.20 2.52
C TYR A 70 10.95 8.62 3.85
N ILE A 71 10.91 7.30 4.00
CA ILE A 71 11.09 6.60 5.27
C ILE A 71 12.09 5.45 5.07
N TYR A 72 12.94 5.21 6.06
CA TYR A 72 13.75 4.01 6.14
C TYR A 72 13.55 3.28 7.46
N LEU A 73 13.81 1.98 7.43
CA LEU A 73 13.65 1.09 8.57
C LEU A 73 14.87 1.18 9.50
N LEU A 74 14.62 1.37 10.80
CA LEU A 74 15.63 1.29 11.86
C LEU A 74 15.56 -0.04 12.60
N ASP A 75 14.35 -0.46 12.96
CA ASP A 75 14.09 -1.65 13.75
C ASP A 75 12.74 -2.29 13.35
N GLN A 76 12.83 -3.46 12.71
CA GLN A 76 11.66 -4.21 12.29
C GLN A 76 10.81 -4.70 13.47
N GLN A 77 11.42 -5.10 14.58
CA GLN A 77 10.69 -5.64 15.72
C GLN A 77 9.90 -4.54 16.43
N ALA A 78 10.47 -3.36 16.57
CA ALA A 78 9.77 -2.20 17.11
C ALA A 78 8.56 -1.81 16.24
N LEU A 79 8.72 -1.81 14.91
CA LEU A 79 7.63 -1.53 13.98
C LEU A 79 6.49 -2.56 14.10
N GLU A 80 6.83 -3.85 14.08
CA GLU A 80 5.86 -4.93 14.24
C GLU A 80 5.14 -4.86 15.61
N ALA A 81 5.85 -4.45 16.66
CA ALA A 81 5.26 -4.25 17.98
C ALA A 81 4.23 -3.11 17.95
N GLN A 82 4.50 -1.99 17.26
CA GLN A 82 3.53 -0.90 17.10
C GLN A 82 2.31 -1.31 16.29
N VAL A 83 2.50 -2.03 15.17
CA VAL A 83 1.41 -2.59 14.37
C VAL A 83 0.48 -3.43 15.23
N ARG A 84 1.03 -4.31 16.07
CA ARG A 84 0.26 -5.14 17.01
C ARG A 84 -0.43 -4.31 18.09
N LYS A 85 0.31 -3.39 18.71
CA LYS A 85 -0.19 -2.51 19.78
C LYS A 85 -1.39 -1.68 19.33
N HIS A 86 -1.35 -1.15 18.11
CA HIS A 86 -2.42 -0.34 17.53
C HIS A 86 -3.47 -1.16 16.76
N ASN A 87 -3.38 -2.50 16.80
CA ASN A 87 -4.29 -3.43 16.13
C ASN A 87 -4.48 -3.12 14.63
N ILE A 88 -3.37 -2.78 13.97
CA ILE A 88 -3.35 -2.37 12.57
C ILE A 88 -3.55 -3.60 11.67
N ARG A 89 -4.51 -3.51 10.74
CA ARG A 89 -4.81 -4.57 9.78
C ARG A 89 -4.09 -4.32 8.46
N LEU A 90 -3.12 -5.17 8.12
CA LEU A 90 -2.31 -5.05 6.90
C LEU A 90 -3.02 -5.55 5.61
N ARG A 91 -4.26 -6.04 5.74
CA ARG A 91 -5.14 -6.49 4.64
C ARG A 91 -4.44 -7.46 3.69
N ALA A 92 -4.03 -6.98 2.51
CA ALA A 92 -3.44 -7.76 1.41
C ALA A 92 -1.93 -7.53 1.26
N TYR A 93 -1.35 -6.66 2.09
CA TYR A 93 0.03 -6.24 2.02
C TYR A 93 0.79 -6.76 3.24
N VAL A 94 2.08 -7.06 3.09
CA VAL A 94 2.87 -7.72 4.14
C VAL A 94 4.26 -7.11 4.35
N SER A 95 4.67 -6.16 3.53
CA SER A 95 5.99 -5.51 3.65
C SER A 95 6.08 -4.60 4.89
N TRP A 96 7.29 -4.24 5.30
CA TRP A 96 7.49 -3.25 6.36
C TRP A 96 6.98 -1.87 5.93
N GLN A 97 7.08 -1.53 4.64
CA GLN A 97 6.53 -0.30 4.09
C GLN A 97 5.01 -0.26 4.25
N ALA A 98 4.33 -1.40 4.01
CA ALA A 98 2.90 -1.51 4.25
C ALA A 98 2.54 -1.33 5.73
N GLN A 99 3.34 -1.86 6.65
CA GLN A 99 3.17 -1.65 8.08
C GLN A 99 3.19 -0.16 8.44
N VAL A 100 4.18 0.57 7.95
CA VAL A 100 4.31 2.01 8.15
C VAL A 100 3.14 2.76 7.53
N TRP A 101 2.78 2.43 6.30
CA TRP A 101 1.65 3.05 5.60
C TRP A 101 0.35 2.92 6.37
N PHE A 102 0.02 1.72 6.87
CA PHE A 102 -1.22 1.54 7.63
C PHE A 102 -1.19 2.18 9.03
N LEU A 103 -0.01 2.34 9.63
CA LEU A 103 0.15 3.16 10.84
C LEU A 103 -0.13 4.64 10.56
N LEU A 104 0.38 5.17 9.44
CA LEU A 104 0.11 6.53 8.99
C LEU A 104 -1.38 6.75 8.69
N GLU A 105 -2.03 5.81 8.00
CA GLU A 105 -3.48 5.87 7.76
C GLU A 105 -4.29 5.89 9.06
N ALA A 106 -3.86 5.16 10.08
CA ALA A 106 -4.57 5.08 11.35
C ALA A 106 -4.35 6.32 12.25
N GLY A 107 -3.19 6.98 12.15
CA GLY A 107 -2.80 7.96 13.15
C GLY A 107 -1.64 8.89 12.79
N ALA A 108 -1.41 9.20 11.51
CA ALA A 108 -0.38 10.15 11.07
C ALA A 108 -0.27 11.45 11.89
N PRO A 109 -1.37 12.13 12.29
CA PRO A 109 -1.28 13.37 13.08
C PRO A 109 -0.66 13.19 14.47
N TYR A 110 -0.67 11.95 14.98
CA TYR A 110 -0.21 11.63 16.34
C TYR A 110 1.24 11.11 16.36
N ILE A 111 1.85 10.86 15.20
CA ILE A 111 3.23 10.36 15.11
C ILE A 111 4.18 11.55 15.19
N LYS A 112 4.72 11.77 16.40
CA LYS A 112 5.73 12.81 16.67
C LYS A 112 7.15 12.26 16.79
N ASN A 113 7.28 10.99 17.17
CA ASN A 113 8.56 10.33 17.34
C ASN A 113 8.63 9.09 16.44
N TRP A 114 9.25 9.24 15.27
CA TRP A 114 9.40 8.17 14.28
C TRP A 114 10.20 6.98 14.82
N GLN A 115 11.25 7.24 15.61
CA GLN A 115 12.12 6.19 16.15
C GLN A 115 11.37 5.26 17.11
N ALA A 116 10.35 5.76 17.82
CA ALA A 116 9.48 4.92 18.65
C ALA A 116 8.69 3.89 17.84
N TYR A 117 8.55 4.10 16.52
CA TYR A 117 7.94 3.18 15.57
C TYR A 117 8.97 2.33 14.80
N GLY A 118 10.25 2.38 15.17
CA GLY A 118 11.30 1.62 14.51
C GLY A 118 11.65 2.15 13.11
N VAL A 119 11.31 3.41 12.82
CA VAL A 119 11.56 4.03 11.51
C VAL A 119 12.08 5.45 11.66
N ALA A 120 12.64 6.01 10.59
CA ALA A 120 13.02 7.41 10.52
C ALA A 120 12.74 8.00 9.15
N LEU A 121 12.60 9.33 9.11
CA LEU A 121 12.47 10.08 7.87
C LEU A 121 13.84 10.24 7.20
N GLN A 122 13.87 10.22 5.88
CA GLN A 122 15.04 10.62 5.11
C GLN A 122 15.42 12.08 5.45
N ALA A 123 16.70 12.42 5.29
CA ALA A 123 17.24 13.72 5.68
C ALA A 123 16.47 14.90 5.03
N ASP A 124 16.10 14.77 3.75
CA ASP A 124 15.37 15.77 2.98
C ASP A 124 13.95 16.07 3.52
N TYR A 125 13.42 15.20 4.39
CA TYR A 125 12.07 15.30 4.93
C TYR A 125 12.02 15.32 6.46
N CYS A 126 13.15 15.56 7.14
CA CYS A 126 13.24 15.47 8.60
C CYS A 126 12.33 16.46 9.37
N GLU A 127 11.91 17.55 8.73
CA GLU A 127 11.00 18.56 9.30
C GLU A 127 9.51 18.29 8.99
N ASP A 128 9.21 17.35 8.10
CA ASP A 128 7.83 17.07 7.70
C ASP A 128 7.05 16.34 8.82
N THR A 129 5.78 16.74 9.00
CA THR A 129 4.87 16.06 9.93
C THR A 129 4.39 14.72 9.36
N GLY A 130 3.87 13.85 10.24
CA GLY A 130 3.28 12.58 9.80
C GLY A 130 2.15 12.76 8.77
N GLU A 131 1.35 13.83 8.88
CA GLU A 131 0.31 14.16 7.91
C GLU A 131 0.88 14.51 6.53
N THR A 132 1.93 15.33 6.50
CA THR A 132 2.62 15.71 5.27
C THR A 132 3.24 14.50 4.60
N ILE A 133 3.96 13.66 5.36
CA ILE A 133 4.57 12.42 4.85
C ILE A 133 3.51 11.48 4.29
N ARG A 134 2.40 11.28 5.00
CA ARG A 134 1.27 10.47 4.52
C ARG A 134 0.73 11.01 3.19
N ALA A 135 0.48 12.32 3.10
CA ALA A 135 -0.05 12.93 1.88
C ALA A 135 0.91 12.79 0.69
N ARG A 136 2.22 12.94 0.92
CA ARG A 136 3.26 12.73 -0.11
C ARG A 136 3.30 11.28 -0.60
N ILE A 137 3.36 10.30 0.31
CA ILE A 137 3.33 8.87 -0.05
C ILE A 137 2.06 8.55 -0.83
N GLN A 138 0.91 9.08 -0.40
CA GLN A 138 -0.36 8.86 -1.08
C GLN A 138 -0.34 9.39 -2.52
N ALA A 139 0.23 10.57 -2.73
CA ALA A 139 0.35 11.20 -4.05
C ALA A 139 1.31 10.42 -4.95
N ASP A 140 2.48 10.03 -4.45
CA ASP A 140 3.48 9.27 -5.20
C ASP A 140 2.95 7.88 -5.59
N TRP A 141 2.27 7.18 -4.67
CA TRP A 141 1.67 5.89 -4.98
C TRP A 141 0.58 6.03 -6.07
N LEU A 142 -0.25 7.07 -5.99
CA LEU A 142 -1.24 7.35 -7.03
C LEU A 142 -0.56 7.67 -8.38
N ALA A 143 0.50 8.47 -8.38
CA ALA A 143 1.24 8.82 -9.59
C ALA A 143 1.82 7.57 -10.28
N HIS A 144 2.41 6.64 -9.52
CA HIS A 144 2.88 5.36 -10.04
C HIS A 144 1.75 4.52 -10.64
N ALA A 145 0.59 4.46 -9.97
CA ALA A 145 -0.58 3.74 -10.46
C ALA A 145 -1.11 4.31 -11.80
N VAL A 146 -1.12 5.65 -11.94
CA VAL A 146 -1.52 6.32 -13.19
C VAL A 146 -0.50 6.09 -14.30
N GLN A 147 0.79 6.23 -14.02
CA GLN A 147 1.86 6.01 -14.99
C GLN A 147 1.81 4.60 -15.58
N GLU A 148 1.64 3.58 -14.74
CA GLU A 148 1.59 2.19 -15.19
C GLU A 148 0.32 1.88 -16.00
N ALA A 149 -0.84 2.43 -15.59
CA ALA A 149 -2.08 2.29 -16.36
C ALA A 149 -1.93 2.89 -17.77
N ASN A 150 -1.26 4.04 -17.91
CA ASN A 150 -1.00 4.65 -19.21
C ASN A 150 -0.04 3.82 -20.08
N ILE A 151 0.96 3.15 -19.48
CA ILE A 151 1.87 2.23 -20.20
C ILE A 151 1.13 0.99 -20.72
N CYS A 152 0.12 0.49 -19.99
CA CYS A 152 -0.69 -0.64 -20.46
C CYS A 152 -1.60 -0.24 -21.65
N VAL A 153 -2.11 0.99 -21.68
CA VAL A 153 -2.92 1.49 -22.81
C VAL A 153 -2.07 1.60 -24.09
N THR A 154 -0.83 2.06 -24.00
CA THR A 154 0.04 2.26 -25.17
C THR A 154 0.64 0.96 -25.75
N LYS A 155 0.66 -0.14 -24.98
CA LYS A 155 1.12 -1.46 -25.46
C LYS A 155 0.04 -2.30 -26.14
N SER A 156 -1.19 -1.79 -26.23
CA SER A 156 -2.34 -2.51 -26.79
C SER A 156 -2.69 -2.06 -28.21
N HIS A 157 -1.75 -1.48 -28.97
CA HIS A 157 -1.90 -1.07 -30.38
C HIS A 157 -0.78 -1.67 -31.22
#